data_AF-A0A2N1M183-F1
#
_entry.id   AF-A0A2N1M183-F1
#
_cell.length_a   1.000
_cell.length_b   1.000
_cell.length_c   1.000
_cell.angle_alpha   90.00
_cell.angle_beta   90.00
_cell.angle_gamma   90.00
#
_symmetry.space_group_name_H-M   'P 1'
#
loop_
_entity.id
_entity.type
_entity.pdbx_description
1 polymer ?
#
loop_
_entity_poly.entity_id
_entity_poly.type
_entity_poly.pdbx_seq_one_letter_code
_entity_poly.pdbx_strand_id
1 'polypeptide(L)'
;NRLWCKVSVRILWRNSWNYSDSTFDTLIACLPSKSKEILYKNKIIILTPISKPPMFNYTAFCKVLSIEYVHYTFLLRPKLLTSCNNVCILSEELFKMFMEQITSLKELYFFDFSNITLTSYSGAKDCLRNLSELHCSNFNFCSTKFEIFNTLIKLRFNKDTPLLFITNFKNLQELEFSVNNFNDLKDYEKLENFNFPQLQILKIPYPYKFLTKFLENNGKHLY
;
A
#
# COMPACT_ATOMS: atom_id res chain seq x y z
N ASN A 1 -29.30 -17.37 0.48
CA ASN A 1 -29.57 -16.14 1.26
C ASN A 1 -28.51 -15.08 0.90
N ARG A 2 -28.87 -14.05 0.11
CA ARG A 2 -27.93 -13.05 -0.44
C ARG A 2 -27.31 -12.15 0.63
N LEU A 3 -27.99 -11.94 1.76
CA LEU A 3 -27.51 -11.09 2.84
C LEU A 3 -26.33 -11.74 3.57
N TRP A 4 -26.46 -13.01 3.95
CA TRP A 4 -25.35 -13.77 4.56
C TRP A 4 -24.13 -13.81 3.63
N CYS A 5 -24.33 -14.06 2.33
CA CYS A 5 -23.24 -14.01 1.36
C CYS A 5 -22.53 -12.65 1.36
N LYS A 6 -23.26 -11.53 1.38
CA LYS A 6 -22.66 -10.18 1.39
C LYS A 6 -21.84 -9.93 2.65
N VAL A 7 -22.30 -10.40 3.81
CA VAL A 7 -21.57 -10.28 5.09
C VAL A 7 -20.30 -11.13 5.07
N SER A 8 -20.39 -12.40 4.67
CA SER A 8 -19.22 -13.28 4.59
C SER A 8 -18.18 -12.78 3.60
N VAL A 9 -18.60 -12.33 2.42
CA VAL A 9 -17.70 -11.76 1.41
C VAL A 9 -16.99 -10.51 1.96
N ARG A 10 -17.70 -9.62 2.65
CA ARG A 10 -17.09 -8.44 3.29
C ARG A 10 -15.98 -8.79 4.27
N ILE A 11 -16.14 -9.85 5.04
CA ILE A 11 -15.15 -10.29 6.03
C ILE A 11 -13.94 -10.91 5.33
N LEU A 12 -14.18 -11.84 4.40
CA LEU A 12 -13.12 -12.56 3.69
C LEU A 12 -12.25 -11.62 2.84
N TRP A 13 -12.89 -10.66 2.16
CA TRP A 13 -12.23 -9.72 1.25
C TRP A 13 -11.73 -8.45 1.93
N ARG A 14 -11.83 -8.35 3.26
CA ARG A 14 -11.36 -7.18 4.01
C ARG A 14 -9.84 -7.02 3.92
N ASN A 15 -9.10 -8.12 3.87
CA ASN A 15 -7.64 -8.13 3.98
C ASN A 15 -7.02 -8.89 2.80
N SER A 16 -6.15 -8.23 2.04
CA SER A 16 -5.47 -8.83 0.89
C SER A 16 -4.52 -9.96 1.26
N TRP A 17 -4.05 -10.04 2.52
CA TRP A 17 -3.26 -11.17 2.99
C TRP A 17 -4.05 -12.50 2.98
N ASN A 18 -5.39 -12.44 2.92
CA ASN A 18 -6.24 -13.63 2.78
C ASN A 18 -6.45 -14.03 1.31
N TYR A 19 -5.87 -13.28 0.36
CA TYR A 19 -6.05 -13.58 -1.04
C TYR A 19 -5.29 -14.85 -1.41
N SER A 20 -5.96 -15.69 -2.18
CA SER A 20 -5.47 -16.94 -2.71
C SER A 20 -5.67 -16.98 -4.22
N ASP A 21 -5.24 -18.08 -4.84
CA ASP A 21 -5.49 -18.34 -6.26
C ASP A 21 -6.95 -18.14 -6.68
N SER A 22 -7.92 -18.64 -5.92
CA SER A 22 -9.33 -18.48 -6.27
C SER A 22 -9.81 -17.03 -6.20
N THR A 23 -9.22 -16.22 -5.31
CA THR A 23 -9.56 -14.80 -5.21
C THR A 23 -8.96 -13.99 -6.36
N PHE A 24 -7.81 -14.41 -6.89
CA PHE A 24 -7.19 -13.76 -8.04
C PHE A 24 -8.11 -13.78 -9.27
N ASP A 25 -8.71 -14.94 -9.57
CA ASP A 25 -9.61 -15.08 -10.72
C ASP A 25 -10.80 -14.11 -10.61
N THR A 26 -11.24 -13.88 -9.37
CA THR A 26 -12.28 -12.91 -9.03
C THR A 26 -11.79 -11.46 -9.17
N LEU A 27 -10.55 -11.13 -8.76
CA LEU A 27 -9.95 -9.81 -8.97
C LEU A 27 -9.86 -9.47 -10.46
N ILE A 28 -9.42 -10.41 -11.29
CA ILE A 28 -9.39 -10.22 -12.74
C ILE A 28 -10.79 -10.04 -13.33
N ALA A 29 -11.79 -10.76 -12.82
CA ALA A 29 -13.17 -10.54 -13.21
C ALA A 29 -13.68 -9.13 -12.83
N CYS A 30 -13.18 -8.55 -11.74
CA CYS A 30 -13.51 -7.19 -11.29
C CYS A 30 -12.80 -6.06 -12.06
N LEU A 31 -11.80 -6.38 -12.90
CA LEU A 31 -11.11 -5.36 -13.69
C LEU A 31 -12.08 -4.62 -14.63
N PRO A 32 -11.93 -3.28 -14.77
CA PRO A 32 -12.65 -2.51 -15.78
C PRO A 32 -12.39 -3.04 -17.20
N SER A 33 -13.36 -2.86 -18.10
CA SER A 33 -13.23 -3.32 -19.49
C SER A 33 -11.97 -2.78 -20.18
N LYS A 34 -11.64 -1.49 -19.95
CA LYS A 34 -10.43 -0.85 -20.48
C LYS A 34 -9.14 -1.54 -20.00
N SER A 35 -9.09 -1.92 -18.73
CA SER A 35 -7.95 -2.66 -18.17
C SER A 35 -7.81 -4.04 -18.80
N LYS A 36 -8.92 -4.76 -18.98
CA LYS A 36 -8.93 -6.07 -19.66
C LYS A 36 -8.46 -5.98 -21.12
N GLU A 37 -8.82 -4.92 -21.84
CA GLU A 37 -8.33 -4.67 -23.20
C GLU A 37 -6.81 -4.41 -23.24
N ILE A 38 -6.26 -3.68 -22.25
CA ILE A 38 -4.81 -3.45 -22.14
C ILE A 38 -4.08 -4.77 -21.92
N LEU A 39 -4.58 -5.61 -21.01
CA LEU A 39 -4.00 -6.93 -20.75
C LEU A 39 -4.04 -7.82 -22.01
N TYR A 40 -5.16 -7.81 -22.74
CA TYR A 40 -5.29 -8.55 -23.99
C TYR A 40 -4.30 -8.08 -25.07
N LYS A 41 -4.16 -6.77 -25.28
CA LYS A 41 -3.20 -6.19 -26.26
C LYS A 41 -1.76 -6.56 -25.95
N ASN A 42 -1.43 -6.71 -24.67
CA ASN A 42 -0.10 -7.14 -24.20
C ASN A 42 0.07 -8.67 -24.16
N LYS A 43 -0.87 -9.44 -24.73
CA LYS A 43 -0.85 -10.91 -24.78
C LYS A 43 -0.80 -11.57 -23.39
N ILE A 44 -1.35 -10.90 -22.38
CA ILE A 44 -1.50 -11.45 -21.02
C ILE A 44 -2.78 -12.30 -21.01
N ILE A 45 -2.61 -13.63 -21.02
CA ILE A 45 -3.73 -14.57 -21.13
C ILE A 45 -4.43 -14.65 -19.77
N ILE A 46 -5.60 -14.02 -19.69
CA ILE A 46 -6.53 -14.19 -18.57
C ILE A 46 -7.32 -15.47 -18.81
N LEU A 47 -7.08 -16.50 -17.99
CA LEU A 47 -7.73 -17.82 -18.12
C LEU A 47 -9.19 -17.82 -17.66
N THR A 48 -9.65 -16.78 -16.97
CA THR A 48 -11.03 -16.69 -16.48
C THR A 48 -11.99 -16.34 -17.62
N PRO A 49 -13.04 -17.15 -17.86
CA PRO A 49 -14.06 -16.79 -18.83
C PRO A 49 -14.74 -15.49 -18.39
N ILE A 50 -14.65 -14.46 -19.25
CA ILE A 50 -15.22 -13.11 -19.05
C ILE A 50 -16.77 -13.13 -19.04
N SER A 51 -17.41 -14.30 -19.04
CA SER A 51 -18.79 -14.47 -19.47
C SER A 51 -19.84 -13.92 -18.51
N LYS A 52 -19.51 -13.68 -17.23
CA LYS A 52 -20.45 -13.07 -16.26
C LYS A 52 -19.76 -12.04 -15.36
N PRO A 53 -20.39 -10.86 -15.12
CA PRO A 53 -19.88 -9.90 -14.16
C PRO A 53 -19.86 -10.53 -12.76
N PRO A 54 -18.88 -10.18 -11.91
CA PRO A 54 -18.83 -10.67 -10.55
C PRO A 54 -20.11 -10.26 -9.80
N MET A 55 -20.66 -11.17 -8.99
CA MET A 55 -21.90 -10.96 -8.23
C MET A 55 -21.81 -9.74 -7.28
N PHE A 56 -20.60 -9.43 -6.82
CA PHE A 56 -20.30 -8.28 -5.97
C PHE A 56 -19.09 -7.54 -6.53
N ASN A 57 -18.99 -6.25 -6.20
CA ASN A 57 -17.71 -5.55 -6.30
C ASN A 57 -16.84 -5.97 -5.09
N TYR A 58 -16.08 -7.04 -5.26
CA TYR A 58 -15.27 -7.64 -4.20
C TYR A 58 -14.15 -6.72 -3.71
N THR A 59 -13.51 -5.99 -4.63
CA THR A 59 -12.38 -5.10 -4.35
C THR A 59 -12.79 -3.97 -3.39
N ALA A 60 -14.02 -3.47 -3.49
CA ALA A 60 -14.55 -2.39 -2.66
C ALA A 60 -14.64 -2.76 -1.17
N PHE A 61 -14.57 -4.05 -0.82
CA PHE A 61 -14.54 -4.51 0.56
C PHE A 61 -13.15 -4.49 1.20
N CYS A 62 -12.10 -4.35 0.39
CA CYS A 62 -10.72 -4.30 0.87
C CYS A 62 -10.49 -3.08 1.77
N LYS A 63 -9.90 -3.32 2.94
CA LYS A 63 -9.50 -2.31 3.93
C LYS A 63 -8.01 -2.39 4.28
N VAL A 64 -7.40 -3.55 4.11
CA VAL A 64 -5.97 -3.80 4.30
C VAL A 64 -5.41 -4.29 2.97
N LEU A 65 -4.58 -3.49 2.32
CA LEU A 65 -4.04 -3.78 1.00
C LEU A 65 -2.52 -3.87 1.06
N SER A 66 -1.98 -5.00 0.61
CA SER A 66 -0.55 -5.22 0.37
C SER A 66 -0.31 -5.47 -1.10
N ILE A 67 0.34 -4.50 -1.75
CA ILE A 67 0.63 -4.57 -3.18
C ILE A 67 1.68 -5.63 -3.46
N GLU A 68 2.67 -5.75 -2.58
CA GLU A 68 3.71 -6.78 -2.68
C GLU A 68 3.13 -8.18 -2.58
N TYR A 69 2.25 -8.42 -1.59
CA TYR A 69 1.63 -9.72 -1.43
C TYR A 69 0.75 -10.09 -2.62
N VAL A 70 -0.02 -9.10 -3.10
CA VAL A 70 -0.74 -9.19 -4.37
C VAL A 70 0.30 -9.60 -5.41
N HIS A 71 1.24 -8.75 -5.80
CA HIS A 71 2.30 -8.99 -6.80
C HIS A 71 2.95 -10.40 -6.75
N TYR A 72 3.42 -10.85 -5.59
CA TYR A 72 4.01 -12.19 -5.43
C TYR A 72 3.03 -13.32 -5.75
N THR A 73 1.78 -13.19 -5.34
CA THR A 73 0.74 -14.18 -5.64
C THR A 73 0.55 -14.31 -7.17
N PHE A 74 0.77 -13.26 -7.96
CA PHE A 74 0.70 -13.31 -9.43
C PHE A 74 1.95 -13.91 -10.06
N LEU A 75 3.14 -13.61 -9.53
CA LEU A 75 4.41 -14.18 -10.01
C LEU A 75 4.41 -15.72 -9.94
N LEU A 76 3.72 -16.29 -8.96
CA LEU A 76 3.59 -17.74 -8.79
C LEU A 76 2.64 -18.42 -9.79
N ARG A 77 2.05 -17.67 -10.74
CA ARG A 77 1.20 -18.23 -11.83
C ARG A 77 1.96 -18.33 -13.16
N PRO A 78 2.76 -19.40 -13.37
CA PRO A 78 3.60 -19.56 -14.57
C PRO A 78 2.80 -19.65 -15.88
N LYS A 79 1.50 -19.99 -15.81
CA LYS A 79 0.61 -20.05 -16.99
C LYS A 79 0.09 -18.69 -17.46
N LEU A 80 0.19 -17.64 -16.62
CA LEU A 80 -0.46 -16.35 -16.87
C LEU A 80 0.51 -15.29 -17.42
N LEU A 81 1.80 -15.37 -17.04
CA LEU A 81 2.78 -14.31 -17.28
C LEU A 81 4.05 -14.92 -17.88
N THR A 82 4.49 -14.38 -19.02
CA THR A 82 5.66 -14.87 -19.76
C THR A 82 6.90 -14.01 -19.55
N SER A 83 6.76 -12.83 -18.93
CA SER A 83 7.85 -11.88 -18.71
C SER A 83 7.60 -10.98 -17.50
N CYS A 84 8.66 -10.38 -16.95
CA CYS A 84 8.55 -9.36 -15.89
C CYS A 84 7.72 -8.15 -16.34
N ASN A 85 7.75 -7.80 -17.62
CA ASN A 85 6.95 -6.69 -18.17
C ASN A 85 5.44 -6.97 -18.04
N ASN A 86 5.00 -8.20 -18.26
CA ASN A 86 3.59 -8.57 -18.11
C ASN A 86 3.14 -8.43 -16.66
N VAL A 87 4.03 -8.76 -15.71
CA VAL A 87 3.78 -8.63 -14.27
C VAL A 87 3.60 -7.16 -13.89
N CYS A 88 4.46 -6.26 -14.40
CA CYS A 88 4.34 -4.83 -14.16
C CYS A 88 3.02 -4.27 -14.69
N ILE A 89 2.67 -4.56 -15.95
CA ILE A 89 1.41 -4.10 -16.57
C ILE A 89 0.20 -4.58 -15.78
N LEU A 90 0.19 -5.84 -15.37
CA LEU A 90 -0.91 -6.38 -14.58
C LEU A 90 -1.01 -5.70 -13.21
N SER A 91 0.12 -5.48 -12.55
CA SER A 91 0.19 -4.80 -11.26
C SER A 91 -0.34 -3.36 -11.35
N GLU A 92 0.03 -2.63 -12.39
CA GLU A 92 -0.46 -1.27 -12.67
C GLU A 92 -1.99 -1.25 -12.83
N GLU A 93 -2.56 -2.17 -13.63
CA GLU A 93 -4.00 -2.21 -13.87
C GLU A 93 -4.80 -2.66 -12.64
N LEU A 94 -4.28 -3.60 -11.83
CA LEU A 94 -4.89 -3.98 -10.55
C LEU A 94 -4.83 -2.82 -9.56
N PHE A 95 -3.72 -2.11 -9.53
CA PHE A 95 -3.53 -1.02 -8.61
C PHE A 95 -4.45 0.16 -8.92
N LYS A 96 -4.57 0.49 -10.21
CA LYS A 96 -5.57 1.43 -10.71
C LYS A 96 -6.98 1.03 -10.29
N MET A 97 -7.35 -0.23 -10.50
CA MET A 97 -8.65 -0.76 -10.08
C MET A 97 -8.87 -0.61 -8.56
N PHE A 98 -7.87 -0.93 -7.73
CA PHE A 98 -7.99 -0.76 -6.28
C PHE A 98 -8.20 0.70 -5.89
N MET A 99 -7.43 1.62 -6.47
CA MET A 99 -7.60 3.06 -6.21
C MET A 99 -8.97 3.58 -6.63
N GLU A 100 -9.53 3.08 -7.74
CA GLU A 100 -10.85 3.49 -8.23
C GLU A 100 -12.01 2.85 -7.45
N GLN A 101 -11.88 1.60 -7.02
CA GLN A 101 -13.00 0.83 -6.46
C GLN A 101 -13.01 0.79 -4.92
N ILE A 102 -11.86 0.97 -4.25
CA ILE A 102 -11.81 1.08 -2.79
C ILE A 102 -12.17 2.51 -2.39
N THR A 103 -13.24 2.67 -1.60
CA THR A 103 -13.74 3.99 -1.20
C THR A 103 -13.15 4.54 0.09
N SER A 104 -12.43 3.70 0.85
CA SER A 104 -11.78 4.08 2.11
C SER A 104 -10.90 2.93 2.60
N LEU A 105 -9.64 2.93 2.19
CA LEU A 105 -8.61 2.04 2.70
C LEU A 105 -8.23 2.44 4.13
N LYS A 106 -7.75 1.50 4.92
CA LYS A 106 -7.30 1.72 6.31
C LYS A 106 -5.81 1.47 6.48
N GLU A 107 -5.31 0.42 5.86
CA GLU A 107 -3.92 0.01 5.95
C GLU A 107 -3.39 -0.24 4.54
N LEU A 108 -2.23 0.35 4.23
CA LEU A 108 -1.55 0.19 2.95
C LEU A 108 -0.12 -0.28 3.18
N TYR A 109 0.21 -1.39 2.54
CA TYR A 109 1.57 -1.91 2.44
C TYR A 109 2.06 -1.68 1.01
N PHE A 110 2.88 -0.64 0.87
CA PHE A 110 3.42 -0.13 -0.38
C PHE A 110 4.93 -0.40 -0.45
N PHE A 111 5.28 -1.58 -0.96
CA PHE A 111 6.66 -1.90 -1.31
C PHE A 111 6.78 -1.75 -2.83
N ASP A 112 7.45 -0.69 -3.26
CA ASP A 112 7.43 -0.27 -4.66
C ASP A 112 8.42 -1.09 -5.50
N PHE A 113 7.92 -1.67 -6.58
CA PHE A 113 8.70 -2.38 -7.61
C PHE A 113 8.76 -1.61 -8.94
N SER A 114 8.21 -0.38 -9.00
CA SER A 114 7.94 0.36 -10.25
C SER A 114 7.99 1.87 -10.03
N ASN A 115 8.06 2.71 -11.06
CA ASN A 115 7.98 4.17 -10.85
C ASN A 115 6.52 4.66 -10.73
N ILE A 116 5.70 4.01 -9.88
CA ILE A 116 4.27 4.33 -9.78
C ILE A 116 4.02 5.47 -8.78
N THR A 117 3.45 6.55 -9.27
CA THR A 117 2.94 7.63 -8.40
C THR A 117 1.52 7.30 -7.94
N LEU A 118 1.39 6.79 -6.71
CA LEU A 118 0.13 6.47 -6.01
C LEU A 118 -0.99 7.51 -6.21
N THR A 119 -0.67 8.80 -6.13
CA THR A 119 -1.66 9.89 -6.22
C THR A 119 -2.04 10.27 -7.65
N SER A 120 -1.44 9.66 -8.67
CA SER A 120 -1.78 9.90 -10.07
C SER A 120 -3.09 9.23 -10.49
N TYR A 121 -3.52 8.20 -9.76
CA TYR A 121 -4.78 7.51 -10.06
C TYR A 121 -5.98 8.35 -9.64
N SER A 122 -7.00 8.39 -10.50
CA SER A 122 -8.21 9.21 -10.33
C SER A 122 -8.94 8.97 -9.01
N GLY A 123 -8.98 7.72 -8.52
CA GLY A 123 -9.63 7.36 -7.25
C GLY A 123 -8.74 7.46 -6.00
N ALA A 124 -7.45 7.76 -6.14
CA ALA A 124 -6.50 7.71 -5.03
C ALA A 124 -6.89 8.61 -3.86
N LYS A 125 -7.43 9.81 -4.13
CA LYS A 125 -7.88 10.74 -3.09
C LYS A 125 -8.96 10.14 -2.20
N ASP A 126 -9.97 9.50 -2.78
CA ASP A 126 -11.07 8.91 -2.03
C ASP A 126 -10.64 7.61 -1.34
N CYS A 127 -9.88 6.76 -2.05
CA CYS A 127 -9.34 5.52 -1.52
C CYS A 127 -8.49 5.76 -0.26
N LEU A 128 -7.58 6.73 -0.31
CA LEU A 128 -6.58 6.96 0.74
C LEU A 128 -7.03 7.98 1.81
N ARG A 129 -8.18 8.65 1.62
CA ARG A 129 -8.68 9.72 2.52
C ARG A 129 -8.69 9.38 4.00
N ASN A 130 -8.93 8.11 4.33
CA ASN A 130 -9.06 7.63 5.70
C ASN A 130 -7.97 6.61 6.09
N LEU A 131 -6.85 6.62 5.37
CA LEU A 131 -5.71 5.76 5.64
C LEU A 131 -5.15 6.09 7.03
N SER A 132 -5.12 5.10 7.92
CA SER A 132 -4.59 5.24 9.28
C SER A 132 -3.18 4.69 9.40
N GLU A 133 -2.81 3.74 8.54
CA GLU A 133 -1.53 3.04 8.61
C GLU A 133 -0.91 2.87 7.23
N LEU A 134 0.36 3.24 7.13
CA LEU A 134 1.16 3.15 5.91
C LEU A 134 2.47 2.44 6.22
N HIS A 135 2.74 1.39 5.46
CA HIS A 135 4.03 0.72 5.40
C HIS A 135 4.63 1.02 4.04
N CYS A 136 5.74 1.75 3.98
CA CYS A 136 6.36 2.17 2.72
C CYS A 136 7.86 1.84 2.69
N SER A 137 8.37 1.30 1.59
CA SER A 137 9.79 0.91 1.50
C SER A 137 10.59 1.61 0.40
N ASN A 138 10.06 2.60 -0.32
CA ASN A 138 10.78 3.18 -1.46
C ASN A 138 10.52 4.68 -1.73
N PHE A 139 11.47 5.26 -2.47
CA PHE A 139 11.77 6.67 -2.73
C PHE A 139 10.71 7.49 -3.48
N ASN A 140 9.91 6.85 -4.34
CA ASN A 140 9.01 7.56 -5.27
C ASN A 140 7.70 8.08 -4.64
N PHE A 141 7.51 7.90 -3.33
CA PHE A 141 6.39 8.53 -2.62
C PHE A 141 6.48 10.07 -2.62
N CYS A 142 7.65 10.63 -2.95
CA CYS A 142 8.00 12.04 -2.76
C CYS A 142 7.32 13.06 -3.70
N SER A 143 6.48 12.63 -4.64
CA SER A 143 5.70 13.53 -5.52
C SER A 143 4.21 13.66 -5.12
N THR A 144 3.79 12.95 -4.06
CA THR A 144 2.39 12.87 -3.66
C THR A 144 1.93 14.13 -2.92
N LYS A 145 0.70 14.60 -3.19
CA LYS A 145 0.09 15.70 -2.41
C LYS A 145 -0.24 15.21 -1.00
N PHE A 146 0.52 15.70 -0.02
CA PHE A 146 0.48 15.28 1.39
C PHE A 146 -0.89 15.34 2.06
N GLU A 147 -1.78 16.22 1.59
CA GLU A 147 -3.15 16.38 2.12
C GLU A 147 -3.97 15.08 2.14
N ILE A 148 -3.60 14.10 1.32
CA ILE A 148 -4.30 12.81 1.21
C ILE A 148 -4.11 11.94 2.47
N PHE A 149 -3.03 12.16 3.24
CA PHE A 149 -2.64 11.33 4.37
C PHE A 149 -2.85 12.01 5.74
N ASN A 150 -3.77 12.98 5.82
CA ASN A 150 -4.01 13.73 7.06
C ASN A 150 -4.53 12.87 8.23
N THR A 151 -5.08 11.68 7.94
CA THR A 151 -5.57 10.72 8.96
C THR A 151 -4.52 9.71 9.40
N LEU A 152 -3.29 9.79 8.87
CA LEU A 152 -2.24 8.83 9.15
C LEU A 152 -1.79 8.95 10.61
N ILE A 153 -1.93 7.84 11.35
CA ILE A 153 -1.51 7.74 12.76
C ILE A 153 -0.33 6.79 12.92
N LYS A 154 -0.12 5.87 11.99
CA LYS A 154 0.99 4.90 12.02
C LYS A 154 1.77 4.94 10.71
N LEU A 155 3.08 5.09 10.82
CA LEU A 155 3.97 5.01 9.67
C LEU A 155 5.10 4.04 9.99
N ARG A 156 5.23 3.02 9.14
CA ARG A 156 6.42 2.19 9.06
C ARG A 156 7.14 2.50 7.77
N PHE A 157 8.44 2.75 7.83
CA PHE A 157 9.19 2.98 6.62
C PHE A 157 10.62 2.43 6.65
N ASN A 158 11.15 2.17 5.45
CA ASN A 158 12.52 1.73 5.20
C ASN A 158 13.37 2.87 4.61
N LYS A 159 14.70 2.68 4.64
CA LYS A 159 15.80 3.56 4.24
C LYS A 159 15.51 4.50 3.08
N ASP A 160 14.93 3.99 2.00
CA ASP A 160 14.86 4.74 0.74
C ASP A 160 13.76 5.80 0.75
N THR A 161 13.04 6.01 1.86
CA THR A 161 11.98 7.01 1.96
C THR A 161 12.55 8.40 2.25
N PRO A 162 12.26 9.44 1.43
CA PRO A 162 12.73 10.80 1.69
C PRO A 162 12.21 11.31 3.02
N LEU A 163 13.11 11.55 3.98
CA LEU A 163 12.71 11.91 5.35
C LEU A 163 11.86 13.18 5.43
N LEU A 164 12.05 14.13 4.51
CA LEU A 164 11.24 15.36 4.45
C LEU A 164 9.74 15.05 4.30
N PHE A 165 9.38 13.96 3.62
CA PHE A 165 7.99 13.55 3.43
C PHE A 165 7.27 13.34 4.76
N ILE A 166 7.99 12.82 5.76
CA ILE A 166 7.42 12.37 7.04
C ILE A 166 7.08 13.55 7.94
N THR A 167 7.80 14.68 7.82
CA THR A 167 7.59 15.88 8.66
C THR A 167 6.19 16.48 8.57
N ASN A 168 5.44 16.12 7.52
CA ASN A 168 4.08 16.59 7.27
C ASN A 168 3.02 15.85 8.11
N PHE A 169 3.33 14.68 8.69
CA PHE A 169 2.38 13.90 9.49
C PHE A 169 2.28 14.38 10.93
N LYS A 170 1.54 15.47 11.15
CA LYS A 170 1.35 16.05 12.49
C LYS A 170 0.52 15.19 13.45
N ASN A 171 -0.30 14.29 12.91
CA ASN A 171 -1.15 13.37 13.68
C ASN A 171 -0.50 12.00 13.95
N LEU A 172 0.79 11.85 13.61
CA LEU A 172 1.49 10.58 13.74
C LEU A 172 1.67 10.21 15.22
N GLN A 173 1.21 9.02 15.58
CA GLN A 173 1.25 8.47 16.94
C GLN A 173 2.24 7.31 17.07
N GLU A 174 2.44 6.55 15.99
CA GLU A 174 3.40 5.45 15.94
C GLU A 174 4.33 5.61 14.75
N LEU A 175 5.63 5.58 15.02
CA LEU A 175 6.68 5.62 14.01
C LEU A 175 7.59 4.41 14.15
N GLU A 176 7.66 3.60 13.11
CA GLU A 176 8.51 2.42 13.06
C GLU A 176 9.57 2.53 11.97
N PHE A 177 10.80 2.36 12.39
CA PHE A 177 11.98 2.28 11.54
C PHE A 177 12.30 0.82 11.26
N SER A 178 12.20 0.41 10.00
CA SER A 178 12.69 -0.89 9.56
C SER A 178 14.00 -0.67 8.83
N VAL A 179 15.13 -0.94 9.49
CA VAL A 179 16.46 -0.80 8.88
C VAL A 179 17.06 -2.18 8.67
N ASN A 180 17.47 -2.46 7.42
CA ASN A 180 18.04 -3.76 7.05
C ASN A 180 19.58 -3.80 7.16
N ASN A 181 20.28 -2.66 7.11
CA ASN A 181 21.75 -2.60 7.20
C ASN A 181 22.26 -1.40 8.02
N PHE A 182 23.36 -1.56 8.76
CA PHE A 182 23.98 -0.50 9.59
C PHE A 182 24.46 0.71 8.77
N ASN A 183 24.84 0.51 7.50
CA ASN A 183 25.29 1.60 6.63
C ASN A 183 24.17 2.57 6.22
N ASP A 184 22.92 2.21 6.50
CA ASP A 184 21.72 2.94 6.09
C ASP A 184 21.41 4.13 7.01
N LEU A 185 22.20 4.31 8.06
CA LEU A 185 21.90 5.21 9.18
C LEU A 185 22.27 6.68 8.98
N LYS A 186 23.15 6.99 8.02
CA LYS A 186 23.64 8.36 7.79
C LYS A 186 22.53 9.31 7.32
N ASP A 187 21.56 8.82 6.54
CA ASP A 187 20.46 9.64 6.07
C ASP A 187 19.54 10.07 7.22
N TYR A 188 19.44 9.24 8.27
CA TYR A 188 18.59 9.47 9.43
C TYR A 188 19.11 10.53 10.40
N GLU A 189 20.35 11.03 10.26
CA GLU A 189 20.83 12.22 11.00
C GLU A 189 19.91 13.43 10.78
N LYS A 190 19.24 13.51 9.62
CA LYS A 190 18.26 14.57 9.31
C LYS A 190 17.01 14.53 10.19
N LEU A 191 16.71 13.40 10.84
CA LEU A 191 15.57 13.27 11.75
C LEU A 191 15.73 14.06 13.04
N GLU A 192 16.96 14.39 13.44
CA GLU A 192 17.27 15.02 14.73
C GLU A 192 16.38 16.23 15.06
N ASN A 193 15.98 16.98 14.03
CA ASN A 193 15.22 18.22 14.17
C ASN A 193 13.71 18.05 13.91
N PHE A 194 13.23 16.83 13.69
CA PHE A 194 11.82 16.60 13.39
C PHE A 194 10.96 16.62 14.64
N ASN A 195 9.76 17.17 14.51
CA ASN A 195 8.79 17.31 15.59
C ASN A 195 7.47 16.63 15.20
N PHE A 196 7.11 15.62 15.99
CA PHE A 196 5.91 14.80 15.96
C PHE A 196 5.18 14.94 17.30
N PRO A 197 4.36 15.99 17.49
CA PRO A 197 3.82 16.35 18.79
C PRO A 197 2.84 15.32 19.38
N GLN A 198 2.31 14.42 18.55
CA GLN A 198 1.39 13.36 18.96
C GLN A 198 2.07 11.98 19.07
N LEU A 199 3.40 11.91 18.89
CA LEU A 199 4.12 10.64 18.88
C LEU A 199 4.10 9.98 20.27
N GLN A 200 3.65 8.74 20.31
CA GLN A 200 3.52 7.93 21.53
C GLN A 200 4.38 6.67 21.47
N ILE A 201 4.58 6.12 20.28
CA ILE A 201 5.33 4.88 20.07
C ILE A 201 6.43 5.12 19.04
N LEU A 202 7.66 4.86 19.44
CA LEU A 202 8.82 4.88 18.57
C LEU A 202 9.45 3.47 18.55
N LYS A 203 9.37 2.80 17.40
CA LYS A 203 10.01 1.49 17.20
C LYS A 203 11.27 1.67 16.36
N ILE A 204 12.41 1.38 16.96
CA ILE A 204 13.72 1.47 16.31
C ILE A 204 14.43 0.11 16.46
N PRO A 205 15.20 -0.31 15.44
CA PRO A 205 15.87 -1.61 15.49
C PRO A 205 17.07 -1.60 16.45
N TYR A 206 17.71 -0.44 16.63
CA TYR A 206 18.83 -0.27 17.55
C TYR A 206 18.84 1.16 18.12
N PRO A 207 19.35 1.38 19.36
CA PRO A 207 19.51 2.71 19.94
C PRO A 207 20.68 3.45 19.26
N TYR A 208 20.41 4.63 18.71
CA TYR A 208 21.42 5.40 17.98
C TYR A 208 21.66 6.77 18.61
N LYS A 209 22.92 7.21 18.58
CA LYS A 209 23.33 8.50 19.17
C LYS A 209 22.65 9.70 18.50
N PHE A 210 22.40 9.64 17.18
CA PHE A 210 21.68 10.70 16.46
C PHE A 210 20.20 10.81 16.90
N LEU A 211 19.62 9.78 17.53
CA LEU A 211 18.25 9.90 18.06
C LEU A 211 18.17 10.70 19.35
N THR A 212 19.29 11.08 19.98
CA THR A 212 19.28 11.85 21.23
C THR A 212 18.45 13.12 21.10
N LYS A 213 18.73 13.94 20.07
CA LYS A 213 17.99 15.19 19.83
C LYS A 213 16.54 14.94 19.39
N PHE A 214 16.30 13.87 18.63
CA PHE A 214 14.95 13.46 18.28
C PHE A 214 14.12 13.12 19.52
N LEU A 215 14.71 12.38 20.47
CA LEU A 215 14.09 12.00 21.73
C LEU A 215 13.93 13.20 22.68
N GLU A 216 14.85 14.17 22.68
CA GLU A 216 14.66 15.43 23.42
C GLU A 216 13.41 16.19 22.92
N ASN A 217 13.20 16.23 21.59
CA ASN A 217 12.08 16.93 20.99
C ASN A 217 10.74 16.20 21.14
N ASN A 218 10.74 14.87 21.07
CA ASN A 218 9.51 14.06 20.95
C ASN A 218 9.25 13.13 22.16
N GLY A 219 10.24 12.95 23.04
CA GLY A 219 10.26 11.90 24.07
C GLY A 219 9.34 12.12 25.27
N LYS A 220 8.77 13.32 25.44
CA LYS A 220 7.91 13.65 26.58
C LYS A 220 6.68 12.73 26.70
N HIS A 221 6.23 12.17 25.59
CA HIS A 221 5.02 11.33 25.51
C HIS A 221 5.31 9.92 24.98
N LEU A 222 6.58 9.53 24.81
CA LEU A 222 6.95 8.18 24.36
C LEU A 222 6.80 7.16 25.51
N TYR A 223 6.14 6.05 25.21
CA TYR A 223 6.05 4.87 26.08
C TYR A 223 7.14 3.85 25.74
#